data_AF-A0A1Q6V2S4-F1
#
_entry.id   AF-A0A1Q6V2S4-F1
#
_cell.length_a   1.000
_cell.length_b   1.000
_cell.length_c   1.000
_cell.angle_alpha   90.00
_cell.angle_beta   90.00
_cell.angle_gamma   90.00
#
_symmetry.space_group_name_H-M   'P 1'
#
loop_
_entity.id
_entity.type
_entity.pdbx_description
1 polymer ?
#
loop_
_entity_poly.entity_id
_entity_poly.type
_entity_poly.pdbx_seq_one_letter_code
_entity_poly.pdbx_strand_id
1 'polypeptide(L)'
;MDSKTKIKLIYSSNKTYAIDIFKRKKYLYELGLCYLLEGNLKETKKIWNKLDKNKNSMIYFSHSMLGFIENKIRDLPSYLQIKCYFESFFDILLQHNQNDFCDMFLKNISLLEDINCEVYKYIGRSLLNNGYDELAIDYLNYSLQISCDDIEAFYILGEYYLKYNKIDKACEFFHKILAINKLYYPAIKQLNLIMK
;
A
#
# COMPACT_ATOMS: atom_id res chain seq x y z
N MET A 1 -17.46 -0.45 18.07
CA MET A 1 -17.67 -0.07 16.65
C MET A 1 -16.91 -1.07 15.81
N ASP A 2 -17.57 -1.70 14.84
CA ASP A 2 -16.92 -2.72 14.02
C ASP A 2 -15.81 -2.12 13.15
N SER A 3 -14.82 -2.95 12.85
CA SER A 3 -13.66 -2.69 11.99
C SER A 3 -14.06 -2.09 10.64
N LYS A 4 -15.07 -2.67 9.97
CA LYS A 4 -15.58 -2.19 8.67
C LYS A 4 -16.13 -0.77 8.75
N THR A 5 -16.80 -0.43 9.85
CA THR A 5 -17.36 0.91 10.06
C THR A 5 -16.26 1.95 10.31
N LYS A 6 -15.20 1.58 11.04
CA LYS A 6 -14.03 2.44 11.25
C LYS A 6 -13.34 2.77 9.94
N ILE A 7 -13.09 1.75 9.13
CA ILE A 7 -12.48 1.88 7.80
C ILE A 7 -13.33 2.84 6.95
N LYS A 8 -14.64 2.59 6.81
CA LYS A 8 -15.53 3.47 6.03
C LYS A 8 -15.50 4.93 6.49
N LEU A 9 -15.36 5.19 7.79
CA LEU A 9 -15.25 6.55 8.32
C LEU A 9 -13.93 7.22 7.96
N ILE A 10 -12.82 6.47 8.02
CA ILE A 10 -11.49 6.99 7.65
C ILE A 10 -11.44 7.38 6.17
N TYR A 11 -12.00 6.54 5.30
CA TYR A 11 -12.08 6.79 3.86
C TYR A 11 -13.22 7.76 3.46
N SER A 12 -14.02 8.24 4.42
CA SER A 12 -15.11 9.17 4.11
C SER A 12 -14.56 10.59 3.90
N SER A 13 -15.16 11.32 2.96
CA SER A 13 -14.82 12.72 2.67
C SER A 13 -15.09 13.68 3.84
N ASN A 14 -15.86 13.25 4.86
CA ASN A 14 -16.17 14.06 6.03
C ASN A 14 -15.21 13.77 7.20
N LYS A 15 -13.96 14.24 7.05
CA LYS A 15 -12.86 14.00 8.01
C LYS A 15 -13.15 14.55 9.41
N THR A 16 -13.82 15.70 9.51
CA THR A 16 -14.16 16.35 10.80
C THR A 16 -15.14 15.50 11.63
N TYR A 17 -16.11 14.86 10.97
CA TYR A 17 -17.04 13.94 11.60
C TYR A 17 -16.34 12.67 12.10
N ALA A 18 -15.41 12.11 11.31
CA ALA A 18 -14.62 10.96 11.71
C ALA A 18 -13.78 11.27 12.97
N ILE A 19 -13.10 12.42 12.99
CA ILE A 19 -12.29 12.88 14.14
C ILE A 19 -13.14 13.02 15.40
N ASP A 20 -14.33 13.64 15.33
CA ASP A 20 -15.20 13.79 16.50
C ASP A 20 -15.66 12.43 17.05
N ILE A 21 -16.04 11.49 16.18
CA ILE A 21 -16.41 10.13 16.60
C ILE A 21 -15.24 9.43 17.28
N PHE A 22 -14.04 9.46 16.67
CA PHE A 22 -12.88 8.78 17.22
C PHE A 22 -12.42 9.41 18.54
N LYS A 23 -12.54 10.73 18.67
CA LYS A 23 -12.27 11.46 19.91
C LYS A 23 -13.26 11.07 21.02
N ARG A 24 -14.57 11.04 20.74
CA ARG A 24 -15.60 10.63 21.72
C ARG A 24 -15.44 9.19 22.18
N LYS A 25 -15.14 8.28 21.24
CA LYS A 25 -15.00 6.84 21.51
C LYS A 25 -13.59 6.43 21.98
N LYS A 26 -12.65 7.37 22.09
CA LYS A 26 -11.25 7.15 22.50
C LYS A 26 -10.50 6.14 21.61
N TYR A 27 -10.80 6.12 20.31
CA TYR A 27 -10.06 5.34 19.32
C TYR A 27 -8.80 6.12 18.91
N LEU A 28 -7.76 6.01 19.73
CA LEU A 28 -6.56 6.84 19.62
C LEU A 28 -5.76 6.58 18.34
N TYR A 29 -5.66 5.32 17.89
CA TYR A 29 -4.90 5.00 16.68
C TYR A 29 -5.56 5.62 15.44
N GLU A 30 -6.85 5.36 15.26
CA GLU A 30 -7.67 5.87 14.16
C GLU A 30 -7.73 7.40 14.17
N LEU A 31 -7.79 8.01 15.35
CA LEU A 31 -7.70 9.47 15.51
C LEU A 31 -6.35 10.03 15.02
N GLY A 32 -5.23 9.41 15.41
CA GLY A 32 -3.91 9.84 14.95
C GLY A 32 -3.72 9.66 13.45
N LEU A 33 -4.29 8.59 12.87
CA LEU A 33 -4.31 8.39 11.42
C LEU A 33 -5.13 9.47 10.72
N CYS A 34 -6.29 9.87 11.25
CA CYS A 34 -7.06 10.99 10.67
C CYS A 34 -6.26 12.29 10.64
N TYR A 35 -5.55 12.63 11.73
CA TYR A 35 -4.67 13.80 11.74
C TYR A 35 -3.51 13.69 10.75
N LEU A 36 -2.99 12.47 10.52
CA LEU A 36 -1.95 12.24 9.52
C LEU A 36 -2.49 12.52 8.12
N LEU A 37 -3.70 12.05 7.81
CA LEU A 37 -4.38 12.26 6.54
C LEU A 37 -4.85 13.71 6.31
N GLU A 38 -4.82 14.54 7.35
CA GLU A 38 -4.96 16.00 7.27
C GLU A 38 -3.62 16.74 7.14
N GLY A 39 -2.49 16.03 7.21
CA GLY A 39 -1.15 16.61 7.19
C GLY A 39 -0.68 17.15 8.56
N ASN A 40 -1.44 16.94 9.63
CA ASN A 40 -1.11 17.44 10.97
C ASN A 40 -0.21 16.46 11.74
N LEU A 41 1.07 16.44 11.37
CA LEU A 41 2.09 15.58 11.99
C LEU A 41 2.27 15.83 13.49
N LYS A 42 2.08 17.08 13.95
CA LYS A 42 2.24 17.45 15.37
C LYS A 42 1.22 16.74 16.25
N GLU A 43 -0.05 16.79 15.87
CA GLU A 43 -1.11 16.13 16.63
C GLU A 43 -1.08 14.61 16.46
N THR A 44 -0.74 14.09 15.26
CA THR A 44 -0.54 12.64 15.06
C THR A 44 0.47 12.07 16.06
N LYS A 45 1.64 12.69 16.18
CA LYS A 45 2.66 12.27 17.15
C LYS A 45 2.18 12.31 18.59
N LYS A 46 1.53 13.41 18.98
CA LYS A 46 1.02 13.58 20.34
C LYS A 46 0.02 12.49 20.72
N ILE A 47 -0.76 12.00 19.75
CA ILE A 47 -1.69 10.90 19.96
C ILE A 47 -0.98 9.55 19.93
N TRP A 48 -0.15 9.27 18.92
CA TRP A 48 0.54 7.97 18.79
C TRP A 48 1.60 7.74 19.88
N ASN A 49 2.22 8.79 20.43
CA ASN A 49 3.13 8.66 21.58
C ASN A 49 2.42 8.22 22.88
N LYS A 50 1.09 8.37 22.97
CA LYS A 50 0.31 7.82 24.08
C LYS A 50 0.08 6.31 23.95
N LEU A 51 0.33 5.76 22.76
CA LEU A 51 0.18 4.35 22.48
C LEU A 51 1.51 3.64 22.71
N ASP A 52 1.45 2.49 23.37
CA ASP A 52 2.62 1.65 23.58
C ASP A 52 2.98 0.92 22.28
N LYS A 53 4.14 1.28 21.71
CA LYS A 53 4.65 0.73 20.44
C LYS A 53 4.87 -0.77 20.49
N ASN A 54 5.17 -1.35 21.66
CA ASN A 54 5.53 -2.76 21.78
C ASN A 54 4.33 -3.70 21.88
N LYS A 55 3.11 -3.16 22.09
CA LYS A 55 1.90 -3.98 22.27
C LYS A 55 1.23 -4.39 20.97
N ASN A 56 1.45 -3.66 19.88
CA ASN A 56 0.76 -3.91 18.62
C ASN A 56 1.67 -3.64 17.42
N SER A 57 1.81 -4.65 16.56
CA SER A 57 2.61 -4.58 15.33
C SER A 57 2.23 -3.42 14.42
N MET A 58 0.93 -3.13 14.30
CA MET A 58 0.43 -2.00 13.50
C MET A 58 0.86 -0.65 14.06
N ILE A 59 0.87 -0.50 15.39
CA ILE A 59 1.28 0.73 16.06
C ILE A 59 2.78 0.93 15.90
N TYR A 60 3.57 -0.14 16.06
CA TYR A 60 5.01 -0.11 15.81
C TYR A 60 5.31 0.32 14.36
N PHE A 61 4.66 -0.33 13.38
CA PHE A 61 4.78 0.03 11.97
C PHE A 61 4.46 1.51 11.73
N SER A 62 3.38 2.01 12.32
CA SER A 62 2.96 3.41 12.14
C SER A 62 3.95 4.41 12.73
N HIS A 63 4.54 4.11 13.89
CA HIS A 63 5.64 4.91 14.44
C HIS A 63 6.88 4.89 13.55
N SER A 64 7.22 3.73 12.99
CA SER A 64 8.31 3.62 12.03
C SER A 64 8.04 4.49 10.79
N MET A 65 6.82 4.42 10.23
CA MET A 65 6.42 5.25 9.08
C MET A 65 6.48 6.75 9.37
N LEU A 66 6.14 7.22 10.59
CA LEU A 66 6.39 8.62 10.96
C LEU A 66 7.88 8.99 10.89
N GLY A 67 8.77 8.07 11.28
CA GLY A 67 10.21 8.26 11.16
C GLY A 67 10.66 8.46 9.71
N PHE A 68 10.08 7.71 8.76
CA PHE A 68 10.32 7.90 7.32
C PHE A 68 9.78 9.25 6.83
N ILE A 69 8.53 9.60 7.18
CA ILE A 69 7.90 10.87 6.77
C ILE A 69 8.70 12.08 7.24
N GLU A 70 9.29 12.02 8.44
CA GLU A 70 10.08 13.12 8.98
C GLU A 70 11.56 13.07 8.62
N ASN A 71 11.98 12.05 7.88
CA ASN A 71 13.39 11.75 7.60
C ASN A 71 14.24 11.63 8.88
N LYS A 72 13.64 11.11 9.96
CA LYS A 72 14.25 10.84 11.27
C LYS A 72 14.02 9.38 11.63
N ILE A 73 14.61 8.50 10.83
CA ILE A 73 14.46 7.06 10.96
C ILE A 73 15.16 6.60 12.25
N ARG A 74 14.38 6.05 13.17
CA ARG A 74 14.87 5.53 14.48
C ARG A 74 14.60 4.04 14.60
N ASP A 75 13.34 3.67 14.36
CA ASP A 75 12.82 2.31 14.42
C ASP A 75 12.49 1.86 12.99
N LEU A 76 13.04 0.72 12.55
CA LEU A 76 12.76 0.13 11.23
C LEU A 76 11.64 -0.90 11.33
N PRO A 77 10.74 -1.00 10.34
CA PRO A 77 9.69 -2.00 10.35
C PRO A 77 10.27 -3.39 10.07
N SER A 78 9.59 -4.44 10.51
CA SER A 78 9.96 -5.81 10.14
C SER A 78 9.46 -6.17 8.74
N TYR A 79 10.04 -7.21 8.15
CA TYR A 79 9.58 -7.79 6.88
C TYR A 79 8.05 -8.03 6.86
N LEU A 80 7.53 -8.65 7.92
CA LEU A 80 6.10 -8.96 8.05
C LEU A 80 5.24 -7.69 8.22
N GLN A 81 5.78 -6.65 8.85
CA GLN A 81 5.06 -5.38 8.97
C GLN A 81 4.93 -4.68 7.62
N ILE A 82 6.01 -4.65 6.82
CA ILE A 82 5.92 -4.12 5.44
C ILE A 82 4.90 -4.94 4.65
N LYS A 83 5.03 -6.27 4.66
CA LYS A 83 4.12 -7.18 3.94
C LYS A 83 2.65 -7.01 4.30
N CYS A 84 2.33 -6.77 5.58
CA CYS A 84 0.95 -6.67 6.03
C CYS A 84 0.34 -5.28 5.90
N TYR A 85 1.14 -4.21 6.05
CA TYR A 85 0.60 -2.87 6.29
C TYR A 85 1.01 -1.84 5.24
N PHE A 86 2.18 -1.98 4.62
CA PHE A 86 2.77 -0.91 3.81
C PHE A 86 1.89 -0.51 2.64
N GLU A 87 1.40 -1.47 1.87
CA GLU A 87 0.57 -1.17 0.71
C GLU A 87 -0.70 -0.40 1.08
N SER A 88 -1.43 -0.88 2.10
CA SER A 88 -2.65 -0.21 2.57
C SER A 88 -2.36 1.19 3.12
N PHE A 89 -1.19 1.38 3.72
CA PHE A 89 -0.76 2.65 4.27
C PHE A 89 -0.31 3.63 3.16
N PHE A 90 0.32 3.13 2.11
CA PHE A 90 0.71 3.94 0.97
C PHE A 90 -0.50 4.34 0.12
N ASP A 91 -1.43 3.40 -0.12
CA ASP A 91 -2.68 3.64 -0.86
C ASP A 91 -3.56 4.71 -0.20
N ILE A 92 -3.75 4.65 1.13
CA ILE A 92 -4.57 5.64 1.84
C ILE A 92 -3.96 7.05 1.80
N LEU A 93 -2.63 7.17 1.76
CA LEU A 93 -1.96 8.47 1.63
C LEU A 93 -2.20 9.08 0.24
N LEU A 94 -2.10 8.26 -0.81
CA LEU A 94 -2.39 8.68 -2.18
C LEU A 94 -3.85 9.16 -2.32
N GLN A 95 -4.82 8.40 -1.79
CA GLN A 95 -6.24 8.76 -1.85
C GLN A 95 -6.56 10.09 -1.13
N HIS A 96 -5.77 10.46 -0.14
CA HIS A 96 -5.91 11.71 0.62
C HIS A 96 -5.01 12.85 0.12
N ASN A 97 -4.39 12.69 -1.05
CA ASN A 97 -3.48 13.65 -1.69
C ASN A 97 -2.27 14.04 -0.81
N GLN A 98 -1.79 13.11 0.03
CA GLN A 98 -0.61 13.32 0.86
C GLN A 98 0.68 12.94 0.10
N ASN A 99 0.86 13.53 -1.08
CA ASN A 99 1.95 13.19 -2.00
C ASN A 99 3.33 13.45 -1.37
N ASP A 100 3.46 14.51 -0.58
CA ASP A 100 4.71 14.82 0.15
C ASP A 100 5.16 13.66 1.04
N PHE A 101 4.22 12.94 1.67
CA PHE A 101 4.54 11.79 2.51
C PHE A 101 4.92 10.57 1.67
N CYS A 102 4.23 10.35 0.54
CA CYS A 102 4.61 9.33 -0.44
C CYS A 102 6.04 9.56 -0.94
N ASP A 103 6.40 10.79 -1.31
CA ASP A 103 7.74 11.16 -1.77
C ASP A 103 8.83 10.88 -0.73
N MET A 104 8.53 11.06 0.56
CA MET A 104 9.48 10.71 1.62
C MET A 104 9.74 9.19 1.73
N PHE A 105 8.74 8.36 1.42
CA PHE A 105 8.96 6.91 1.31
C PHE A 105 9.79 6.58 0.08
N LEU A 106 9.49 7.18 -1.07
CA LEU A 106 10.25 6.96 -2.31
C LEU A 106 11.72 7.39 -2.16
N LYS A 107 11.98 8.49 -1.45
CA LYS A 107 13.34 8.96 -1.15
C LYS A 107 14.14 7.97 -0.32
N ASN A 108 13.47 7.24 0.58
CA ASN A 108 14.08 6.25 1.48
C ASN A 108 13.78 4.81 1.06
N ILE A 109 13.45 4.59 -0.23
CA ILE A 109 13.00 3.30 -0.72
C ILE A 109 14.05 2.20 -0.59
N SER A 110 15.35 2.55 -0.69
CA SER A 110 16.44 1.59 -0.53
C SER A 110 16.41 0.90 0.84
N LEU A 111 16.07 1.63 1.91
CA LEU A 111 15.94 1.05 3.25
C LEU A 111 14.73 0.12 3.36
N LEU A 112 13.64 0.43 2.63
CA LEU A 112 12.45 -0.43 2.61
C LEU A 112 12.70 -1.68 1.77
N GLU A 113 13.43 -1.55 0.66
CA GLU A 113 13.88 -2.65 -0.20
C GLU A 113 14.77 -3.63 0.56
N ASP A 114 15.77 -3.13 1.29
CA ASP A 114 16.67 -3.97 2.11
C ASP A 114 15.90 -4.83 3.12
N ILE A 115 14.76 -4.34 3.60
CA ILE A 115 13.90 -5.06 4.54
C ILE A 115 12.96 -6.01 3.78
N ASN A 116 12.32 -5.54 2.71
CA ASN A 116 11.39 -6.30 1.90
C ASN A 116 11.32 -5.74 0.46
N CYS A 117 11.91 -6.47 -0.48
CA CYS A 117 11.92 -6.10 -1.90
C CYS A 117 10.52 -6.07 -2.55
N GLU A 118 9.51 -6.74 -1.96
CA GLU A 118 8.12 -6.68 -2.45
C GLU A 118 7.53 -5.26 -2.35
N VAL A 119 8.20 -4.31 -1.69
CA VAL A 119 7.79 -2.90 -1.59
C VAL A 119 7.51 -2.27 -2.96
N TYR A 120 8.27 -2.62 -3.99
CA TYR A 120 8.09 -2.09 -5.34
C TYR A 120 6.76 -2.53 -5.96
N LYS A 121 6.40 -3.81 -5.81
CA LYS A 121 5.08 -4.31 -6.20
C LYS A 121 3.96 -3.61 -5.43
N TYR A 122 4.12 -3.42 -4.12
CA TYR A 122 3.12 -2.74 -3.30
C TYR A 122 2.90 -1.30 -3.76
N ILE A 123 3.97 -0.53 -3.99
CA ILE A 123 3.91 0.83 -4.55
C ILE A 123 3.23 0.81 -5.92
N GLY A 124 3.66 -0.08 -6.82
CA GLY A 124 3.10 -0.20 -8.16
C GLY A 124 1.59 -0.47 -8.14
N ARG A 125 1.11 -1.39 -7.30
CA ARG A 125 -0.33 -1.66 -7.17
C ARG A 125 -1.10 -0.47 -6.61
N SER A 126 -0.59 0.17 -5.57
CA SER A 126 -1.24 1.37 -5.01
C SER A 126 -1.30 2.51 -6.04
N LEU A 127 -0.26 2.70 -6.84
CA LEU A 127 -0.25 3.71 -7.91
C LEU A 127 -1.30 3.42 -8.99
N LEU A 128 -1.46 2.16 -9.44
CA LEU A 128 -2.53 1.77 -10.37
C LEU A 128 -3.94 2.06 -9.81
N ASN A 129 -4.16 1.73 -8.54
CA ASN A 129 -5.45 1.97 -7.88
C ASN A 129 -5.82 3.45 -7.83
N ASN A 130 -4.82 4.34 -7.83
CA ASN A 130 -4.99 5.79 -7.78
C ASN A 130 -4.81 6.47 -9.16
N GLY A 131 -4.68 5.69 -10.25
CA GLY A 131 -4.62 6.21 -11.62
C GLY A 131 -3.24 6.72 -12.07
N TYR A 132 -2.18 6.48 -11.30
CA TYR A 132 -0.81 6.83 -11.64
C TYR A 132 -0.16 5.73 -12.49
N ASP A 133 -0.76 5.44 -13.65
CA ASP A 133 -0.46 4.24 -14.41
C ASP A 133 0.98 4.15 -14.92
N GLU A 134 1.53 5.24 -15.44
CA GLU A 134 2.90 5.25 -16.01
C GLU A 134 3.94 4.90 -14.93
N LEU A 135 3.89 5.60 -13.80
CA LEU A 135 4.76 5.34 -12.65
C LEU A 135 4.56 3.92 -12.11
N ALA A 136 3.32 3.44 -12.06
CA ALA A 136 3.03 2.11 -11.57
C ALA A 136 3.71 1.02 -12.39
N ILE A 137 3.73 1.16 -13.72
CA ILE A 137 4.36 0.21 -14.63
C ILE A 137 5.88 0.19 -14.42
N ASP A 138 6.51 1.35 -14.21
CA ASP A 138 7.95 1.41 -13.90
C ASP A 138 8.27 0.65 -12.61
N TYR A 139 7.49 0.87 -11.55
CA TYR A 139 7.68 0.19 -10.27
C TYR A 139 7.40 -1.32 -10.34
N LEU A 140 6.38 -1.76 -11.09
CA LEU A 140 6.08 -3.18 -11.29
C LEU A 140 7.17 -3.87 -12.12
N ASN A 141 7.70 -3.19 -13.15
CA ASN A 141 8.82 -3.72 -13.93
C ASN A 141 10.09 -3.82 -13.08
N TYR A 142 10.38 -2.82 -12.24
CA TYR A 142 11.51 -2.88 -11.31
C TYR A 142 11.34 -4.02 -10.29
N SER A 143 10.12 -4.23 -9.77
CA SER A 143 9.81 -5.37 -8.92
C SER A 143 10.12 -6.70 -9.60
N LEU A 144 9.83 -6.84 -10.89
CA LEU A 144 10.15 -8.04 -11.68
C LEU A 144 11.63 -8.16 -12.05
N GLN A 145 12.40 -7.07 -12.03
CA GLN A 145 13.86 -7.15 -12.17
C GLN A 145 14.50 -7.74 -10.90
N ILE A 146 13.95 -7.44 -9.72
CA ILE A 146 14.42 -7.98 -8.45
C ILE A 146 13.89 -9.40 -8.20
N SER A 147 12.60 -9.63 -8.46
CA SER A 147 11.92 -10.91 -8.27
C SER A 147 11.26 -11.34 -9.58
N CYS A 148 12.05 -12.02 -10.42
CA CYS A 148 11.69 -12.37 -11.79
C CYS A 148 10.55 -13.38 -11.93
N ASP A 149 10.18 -14.03 -10.83
CA ASP A 149 9.16 -15.05 -10.69
C ASP A 149 7.99 -14.63 -9.78
N ASP A 150 7.82 -13.32 -9.50
CA ASP A 150 6.66 -12.81 -8.76
C ASP A 150 5.37 -12.91 -9.59
N ILE A 151 4.62 -13.98 -9.32
CA ILE A 151 3.30 -14.27 -9.91
C ILE A 151 2.32 -13.10 -9.72
N GLU A 152 2.34 -12.44 -8.56
CA GLU A 152 1.42 -11.35 -8.25
C GLU A 152 1.75 -10.11 -9.08
N ALA A 153 3.03 -9.77 -9.24
CA ALA A 153 3.46 -8.68 -10.11
C ALA A 153 3.08 -8.94 -11.59
N PHE A 154 3.28 -10.16 -12.10
CA PHE A 154 2.81 -10.52 -13.43
C PHE A 154 1.28 -10.44 -13.56
N TYR A 155 0.54 -10.86 -12.53
CA TYR A 155 -0.92 -10.79 -12.54
C TYR A 155 -1.42 -9.33 -12.60
N ILE A 156 -0.82 -8.44 -11.80
CA ILE A 156 -1.15 -7.01 -11.80
C ILE A 156 -0.90 -6.39 -13.18
N LEU A 157 0.24 -6.69 -13.82
CA LEU A 157 0.52 -6.23 -15.19
C LEU A 157 -0.47 -6.80 -16.21
N GLY A 158 -0.84 -8.08 -16.09
CA GLY A 158 -1.85 -8.71 -16.95
C GLY A 158 -3.20 -8.00 -16.87
N GLU A 159 -3.70 -7.75 -15.65
CA GLU A 159 -4.94 -7.00 -15.40
C GLU A 159 -4.87 -5.58 -15.97
N TYR A 160 -3.74 -4.90 -15.78
CA TYR A 160 -3.51 -3.58 -16.35
C TYR A 160 -3.64 -3.60 -17.88
N TYR A 161 -2.96 -4.52 -18.57
CA TYR A 161 -3.02 -4.60 -20.02
C TYR A 161 -4.41 -4.97 -20.53
N LEU A 162 -5.17 -5.80 -19.80
CA LEU A 162 -6.58 -6.07 -20.09
C LEU A 162 -7.44 -4.81 -19.99
N LYS A 163 -7.30 -4.05 -18.90
CA LYS A 163 -8.05 -2.80 -18.67
C LYS A 163 -7.87 -1.80 -19.83
N TYR A 164 -6.70 -1.81 -20.47
CA TYR A 164 -6.36 -0.95 -21.61
C TYR A 164 -6.50 -1.63 -22.98
N ASN A 165 -7.28 -2.72 -23.08
CA ASN A 165 -7.55 -3.47 -24.31
C ASN A 165 -6.29 -3.96 -25.06
N LYS A 166 -5.15 -4.11 -24.37
CA LYS A 166 -3.91 -4.68 -24.91
C LYS A 166 -3.90 -6.19 -24.65
N ILE A 167 -4.82 -6.88 -25.31
CA ILE A 167 -5.13 -8.29 -25.05
C ILE A 167 -3.91 -9.19 -25.25
N ASP A 168 -3.14 -9.00 -26.33
CA ASP A 168 -1.97 -9.84 -26.61
C ASP A 168 -0.92 -9.77 -25.48
N LYS A 169 -0.66 -8.57 -24.96
CA LYS A 169 0.26 -8.37 -23.84
C LYS A 169 -0.28 -8.99 -22.56
N ALA A 170 -1.57 -8.84 -22.29
CA ALA A 170 -2.18 -9.46 -21.12
C ALA A 170 -2.04 -11.00 -21.15
N CYS A 171 -2.31 -11.61 -22.31
CA CYS A 171 -2.11 -13.05 -22.52
C CYS A 171 -0.65 -13.46 -22.27
N GLU A 172 0.32 -12.69 -22.76
CA GLU A 172 1.75 -12.94 -22.51
C GLU A 172 2.04 -13.01 -21.00
N PHE A 173 1.54 -12.04 -20.21
CA PHE A 173 1.73 -12.02 -18.77
C PHE A 173 1.04 -13.19 -18.05
N PHE A 174 -0.19 -13.55 -18.43
CA PHE A 174 -0.86 -14.71 -17.85
C PHE A 174 -0.18 -16.03 -18.22
N HIS A 175 0.38 -16.17 -19.42
CA HIS A 175 1.18 -17.33 -19.79
C HIS A 175 2.50 -17.41 -19.00
N LYS A 176 3.15 -16.28 -18.70
CA LYS A 176 4.32 -16.24 -17.79
C LYS A 176 3.97 -16.78 -16.41
N ILE A 177 2.80 -16.43 -15.87
CA ILE A 177 2.31 -16.99 -14.60
C ILE A 177 2.15 -18.52 -14.69
N LEU A 178 1.55 -19.03 -15.78
CA LEU A 178 1.34 -20.47 -15.95
C LEU A 178 2.64 -21.24 -16.23
N ALA A 179 3.69 -20.58 -16.71
CA ALA A 179 5.02 -21.18 -16.80
C ALA A 179 5.63 -21.44 -15.41
N ILE A 180 5.34 -20.57 -14.43
CA ILE A 180 5.80 -20.71 -13.05
C ILE A 180 4.87 -21.65 -12.27
N ASN A 181 3.56 -21.41 -12.34
CA ASN A 181 2.53 -22.21 -11.69
C ASN A 181 1.40 -22.55 -12.67
N LYS A 182 1.50 -23.76 -13.24
CA LYS A 182 0.56 -24.29 -14.24
C LYS A 182 -0.89 -24.37 -13.75
N LEU A 183 -1.12 -24.41 -12.43
CA LEU A 183 -2.44 -24.56 -11.83
C LEU A 183 -2.93 -23.24 -11.19
N TYR A 184 -2.29 -22.10 -11.51
CA TYR A 184 -2.73 -20.82 -10.99
C TYR A 184 -4.08 -20.40 -11.58
N TYR A 185 -5.14 -20.71 -10.82
CA TYR A 185 -6.54 -20.56 -11.23
C TYR A 185 -6.89 -19.15 -11.75
N PRO A 186 -6.45 -18.04 -11.12
CA PRO A 186 -6.79 -16.70 -11.63
C PRO A 186 -6.30 -16.44 -13.05
N ALA A 187 -5.07 -16.85 -13.41
CA ALA A 187 -4.55 -16.68 -14.77
C ALA A 187 -5.29 -17.56 -15.79
N ILE A 188 -5.60 -18.82 -15.44
CA ILE A 188 -6.40 -19.72 -16.31
C ILE A 188 -7.77 -19.10 -16.59
N LYS A 189 -8.41 -18.56 -15.54
CA LYS A 189 -9.72 -17.90 -15.66
C LYS A 189 -9.65 -16.71 -16.61
N GLN A 190 -8.64 -15.84 -16.47
CA GLN A 190 -8.51 -14.68 -17.34
C GLN A 190 -8.27 -15.07 -18.81
N LEU A 191 -7.39 -16.03 -19.08
CA LEU A 191 -7.15 -16.53 -20.44
C LEU A 191 -8.43 -17.11 -21.07
N ASN A 192 -9.20 -17.89 -20.31
CA ASN A 192 -10.48 -18.44 -20.79
C ASN A 192 -11.54 -17.37 -21.07
N LEU A 193 -11.50 -16.23 -20.37
CA LEU A 193 -12.40 -15.10 -20.64
C LEU A 193 -11.98 -14.33 -21.90
N ILE A 194 -10.68 -14.23 -22.17
CA ILE A 194 -10.14 -13.55 -23.36
C ILE A 194 -10.41 -14.34 -24.65
N MET A 195 -10.31 -15.67 -24.58
CA MET A 195 -10.46 -16.55 -25.75
C MET A 195 -11.91 -16.84 -26.15
N LYS A 196 -12.89 -16.35 -25.38
CA LYS A 196 -14.33 -16.49 -25.66
C LYS A 196 -14.85 -15.28 -26.41
#